data_AF-A0A8T4FP72-F1
#
_entry.id   AF-A0A8T4FP72-F1
#
_cell.length_a   1.000
_cell.length_b   1.000
_cell.length_c   1.000
_cell.angle_alpha   90.00
_cell.angle_beta   90.00
_cell.angle_gamma   90.00
#
_symmetry.space_group_name_H-M   'P 1'
#
loop_
_entity.id
_entity.type
_entity.pdbx_description
1 polymer ?
#
loop_
_entity_poly.entity_id
_entity_poly.type
_entity_poly.pdbx_seq_one_letter_code
_entity_poly.pdbx_strand_id
1 'polypeptide(L)'
;MDELLELRCKYCGAPLDEKDIASDSPYIKCPSCGTSQQRVDAKAYMEQMMGEIKSWISKAVPGGFSLTQTENVDPIARHNIYMNSIKPMVDPEIREFRLDMNSVMSSPLIVLPFSKEAPLSAKRTSTQAFEFNAKLKSIEPLAIDADNKAMITDAEGLAATYALIVNNSKLLGDTTPGRFVLMANNFKEAATYMSKSKEYGPFAKRLEALSEICLASDFVLNGNALDCAVKAEKGVKMLEEAKKELFKSPTMAVMIRAVDVEISQSKTLLHIAEMANSTSSDPLQLLEVLNKVSSLRYPNNREWNHLLDKKERNVEMFAGIESIMDARSSGTLPIATGGGQLLYPFWDVDLKYSFTTGALFSKKSVEVTEDLLIPATFTVSEAALSNPRKGLTDIFANAPEASIMSKIKGQENSISGGAGIGVLTDSTAENSPGTRKIVVPLSTKTEATKLVEEYLKQCSTTHSKLKLSKPYVKRLIYIPCDSKGGKVVLPKEFSRLTPEVVNLLGTDKIVII
;
A
#
# COMPACT_ATOMS: atom_id res chain seq x y z
N MET A 1 28.99 -22.40 -28.42
CA MET A 1 28.42 -22.80 -27.11
C MET A 1 28.77 -21.78 -26.02
N ASP A 2 29.94 -21.13 -26.08
CA ASP A 2 30.34 -20.11 -25.10
C ASP A 2 29.47 -18.82 -25.11
N GLU A 3 28.79 -18.49 -26.22
CA GLU A 3 27.86 -17.35 -26.28
C GLU A 3 26.45 -17.63 -25.74
N LEU A 4 26.06 -18.89 -25.50
CA LEU A 4 24.66 -19.23 -25.24
C LEU A 4 24.21 -19.04 -23.78
N LEU A 5 25.14 -18.96 -22.82
CA LEU A 5 24.82 -18.81 -21.39
C LEU A 5 25.83 -17.86 -20.72
N GLU A 6 25.41 -16.61 -20.54
CA GLU A 6 26.11 -15.59 -19.77
C GLU A 6 26.33 -16.03 -18.31
N LEU A 7 27.33 -15.45 -17.62
CA LEU A 7 27.52 -15.66 -16.18
C LEU A 7 26.23 -15.29 -15.42
N ARG A 8 25.93 -16.05 -14.36
CA ARG A 8 24.70 -15.88 -13.59
C ARG A 8 24.99 -15.60 -12.13
N CYS A 9 24.06 -14.89 -11.50
CA CYS A 9 24.10 -14.59 -10.10
C CYS A 9 23.84 -15.84 -9.25
N LYS A 10 24.77 -16.20 -8.36
CA LYS A 10 24.61 -17.38 -7.48
C LYS A 10 23.44 -17.26 -6.49
N TYR A 11 23.00 -16.03 -6.20
CA TYR A 11 21.97 -15.77 -5.19
C TYR A 11 20.55 -15.81 -5.73
N CYS A 12 20.36 -15.50 -7.03
CA CYS A 12 19.03 -15.44 -7.61
C CYS A 12 18.89 -16.10 -8.99
N GLY A 13 19.98 -16.62 -9.58
CA GLY A 13 20.00 -17.27 -10.90
C GLY A 13 19.94 -16.33 -12.11
N ALA A 14 19.72 -15.03 -11.89
CA ALA A 14 19.61 -14.04 -12.98
C ALA A 14 20.91 -13.91 -13.78
N PRO A 15 20.85 -13.66 -15.10
CA PRO A 15 22.02 -13.31 -15.89
C PRO A 15 22.70 -12.04 -15.33
N LEU A 16 24.02 -11.96 -15.45
CA LEU A 16 24.84 -10.82 -15.07
C LEU A 16 25.10 -9.94 -16.29
N ASP A 17 25.24 -8.63 -16.09
CA ASP A 17 25.45 -7.68 -17.17
C ASP A 17 26.77 -7.97 -17.91
N GLU A 18 26.71 -8.07 -19.24
CA GLU A 18 27.86 -8.30 -20.11
C GLU A 18 29.02 -7.32 -19.85
N LYS A 19 28.71 -6.05 -19.55
CA LYS A 19 29.73 -5.03 -19.26
C LYS A 19 30.48 -5.35 -17.97
N ASP A 20 29.76 -5.82 -16.96
CA ASP A 20 30.36 -6.22 -15.69
C ASP A 20 31.14 -7.52 -15.83
N ILE A 21 30.74 -8.42 -16.73
CA ILE A 21 31.48 -9.64 -17.08
C ILE A 21 32.79 -9.29 -17.80
N ALA A 22 32.75 -8.33 -18.73
CA ALA A 22 33.90 -7.89 -19.52
C ALA A 22 34.90 -7.01 -18.75
N SER A 23 34.49 -6.40 -17.64
CA SER A 23 35.38 -5.61 -16.78
C SER A 23 36.47 -6.47 -16.12
N ASP A 24 37.53 -5.90 -15.56
CA ASP A 24 38.50 -6.64 -14.73
C ASP A 24 38.14 -6.65 -13.23
N SER A 25 36.95 -6.16 -12.87
CA SER A 25 36.52 -6.09 -11.47
C SER A 25 36.37 -7.49 -10.86
N PRO A 26 36.94 -7.75 -9.67
CA PRO A 26 36.77 -9.03 -8.98
C PRO A 26 35.34 -9.22 -8.44
N TYR A 27 34.58 -8.13 -8.28
CA TYR A 27 33.19 -8.14 -7.80
C TYR A 27 32.23 -7.67 -8.89
N ILE A 28 31.10 -8.37 -9.00
CA ILE A 28 29.99 -8.02 -9.90
C ILE A 28 28.73 -7.81 -9.07
N LYS A 29 27.99 -6.73 -9.33
CA LYS A 29 26.69 -6.47 -8.70
C LYS A 29 25.58 -6.99 -9.60
N CYS A 30 24.73 -7.87 -9.08
CA CYS A 30 23.62 -8.39 -9.86
C CYS A 30 22.59 -7.28 -10.16
N PRO A 31 22.22 -7.05 -11.44
CA PRO A 31 21.25 -6.01 -11.80
C PRO A 31 19.82 -6.35 -11.34
N SER A 32 19.53 -7.63 -11.06
CA SER A 32 18.20 -8.08 -10.69
C SER A 32 17.94 -8.08 -9.18
N CYS A 33 18.85 -8.65 -8.38
CA CYS A 33 18.68 -8.71 -6.92
C CYS A 33 19.56 -7.73 -6.14
N GLY A 34 20.43 -6.96 -6.82
CA GLY A 34 21.31 -5.98 -6.19
C GLY A 34 22.49 -6.56 -5.41
N THR A 35 22.57 -7.88 -5.23
CA THR A 35 23.65 -8.51 -4.45
C THR A 35 24.99 -8.43 -5.17
N SER A 36 26.02 -7.99 -4.46
CA SER A 36 27.40 -8.05 -4.92
C SER A 36 28.01 -9.43 -4.64
N GLN A 37 28.68 -10.00 -5.62
CA GLN A 37 29.33 -11.33 -5.50
C GLN A 37 30.70 -11.33 -6.14
N GLN A 38 31.56 -12.26 -5.74
CA GLN A 38 32.83 -12.47 -6.43
C GLN A 38 32.60 -13.14 -7.77
N ARG A 39 33.35 -12.73 -8.79
CA ARG A 39 33.29 -13.33 -10.13
C ARG A 39 33.60 -14.82 -10.12
N VAL A 40 34.52 -15.26 -9.25
CA VAL A 40 34.86 -16.69 -9.11
C VAL A 40 33.67 -17.52 -8.64
N ASP A 41 32.83 -16.98 -7.77
CA ASP A 41 31.64 -17.69 -7.29
C ASP A 41 30.57 -17.79 -8.39
N ALA A 42 30.40 -16.72 -9.18
CA ALA A 42 29.48 -16.73 -10.32
C ALA A 42 29.92 -17.75 -11.38
N LYS A 43 31.22 -17.88 -11.64
CA LYS A 43 31.79 -18.89 -12.53
C LYS A 43 31.55 -20.31 -12.00
N ALA A 44 31.87 -20.57 -10.73
CA ALA A 44 31.66 -21.87 -10.11
C ALA A 44 30.17 -22.29 -10.12
N TYR A 45 29.27 -21.35 -9.83
CA TYR A 45 27.83 -21.58 -9.93
C TYR A 45 27.40 -21.92 -11.36
N MET A 46 27.90 -21.19 -12.36
CA MET A 46 27.59 -21.44 -13.77
C MET A 46 28.10 -22.83 -14.22
N GLU A 47 29.32 -23.21 -13.81
CA GLU A 47 29.87 -24.55 -14.08
C GLU A 47 29.01 -25.66 -13.48
N GLN A 48 28.57 -25.50 -12.23
CA GLN A 48 27.65 -26.44 -11.59
C GLN A 48 26.33 -26.53 -12.37
N MET A 49 25.69 -25.39 -12.65
CA MET A 49 24.43 -25.32 -13.38
C MET A 49 24.56 -25.98 -14.77
N MET A 50 25.68 -25.78 -15.47
CA MET A 50 25.93 -26.42 -16.75
C MET A 50 26.12 -27.93 -16.64
N GLY A 51 26.76 -28.40 -15.57
CA GLY A 51 26.82 -29.83 -15.26
C GLY A 51 25.43 -30.44 -15.09
N GLU A 52 24.55 -29.76 -14.36
CA GLU A 52 23.17 -30.18 -14.14
C GLU A 52 22.34 -30.14 -15.43
N ILE A 53 22.45 -29.09 -16.25
CA ILE A 53 21.79 -28.98 -17.55
C ILE A 53 22.26 -30.09 -18.50
N LYS A 54 23.57 -30.34 -18.59
CA LYS A 54 24.12 -31.45 -19.39
C LYS A 54 23.61 -32.80 -18.91
N SER A 55 23.57 -33.03 -17.60
CA SER A 55 23.00 -34.26 -17.04
C SER A 55 21.51 -34.40 -17.39
N TRP A 56 20.75 -33.32 -17.25
CA TRP A 56 19.31 -33.28 -17.57
C TRP A 56 19.05 -33.59 -19.05
N ILE A 57 19.80 -32.97 -19.96
CA ILE A 57 19.74 -33.26 -21.40
C ILE A 57 20.11 -34.72 -21.67
N SER A 58 21.19 -35.23 -21.08
CA SER A 58 21.66 -36.60 -21.34
C SER A 58 20.65 -37.68 -20.93
N LYS A 59 19.76 -37.38 -19.98
CA LYS A 59 18.63 -38.26 -19.62
C LYS A 59 17.52 -38.23 -20.66
N ALA A 60 17.37 -37.12 -21.36
CA ALA A 60 16.28 -36.87 -22.30
C ALA A 60 16.68 -37.11 -23.77
N VAL A 61 17.97 -37.13 -24.10
CA VAL A 61 18.42 -37.33 -25.48
C VAL A 61 19.02 -38.75 -25.62
N PRO A 62 18.68 -39.51 -26.68
CA PRO A 62 19.26 -40.83 -26.93
C PRO A 62 20.81 -40.80 -26.98
N GLY A 63 21.44 -41.85 -26.47
CA GLY A 63 22.90 -41.97 -26.44
C GLY A 63 23.54 -41.85 -27.84
N GLY A 64 24.60 -41.06 -27.95
CA GLY A 64 25.34 -40.82 -29.21
C GLY A 64 24.99 -39.51 -29.92
N PHE A 65 23.98 -38.78 -29.46
CA PHE A 65 23.64 -37.46 -30.00
C PHE A 65 24.36 -36.35 -29.20
N SER A 66 25.09 -35.47 -29.89
CA SER A 66 25.74 -34.32 -29.27
C SER A 66 24.97 -33.03 -29.51
N LEU A 67 24.62 -32.31 -28.44
CA LEU A 67 24.03 -30.98 -28.55
C LEU A 67 25.00 -29.93 -29.12
N THR A 68 26.31 -30.17 -29.08
CA THR A 68 27.32 -29.24 -29.59
C THR A 68 27.33 -29.13 -31.12
N GLN A 69 26.70 -30.08 -31.83
CA GLN A 69 26.68 -30.16 -33.29
C GLN A 69 25.26 -30.35 -33.83
N THR A 70 24.24 -29.85 -33.13
CA THR A 70 22.82 -29.98 -33.52
C THR A 70 22.54 -29.52 -34.95
N GLU A 71 23.24 -28.49 -35.43
CA GLU A 71 23.12 -28.00 -36.79
C GLU A 71 23.57 -29.00 -37.85
N ASN A 72 24.51 -29.89 -37.51
CA ASN A 72 24.99 -30.96 -38.38
C ASN A 72 24.11 -32.21 -38.35
N VAL A 73 23.08 -32.23 -37.50
CA VAL A 73 22.14 -33.36 -37.41
C VAL A 73 20.91 -33.11 -38.27
N ASP A 74 20.48 -34.17 -38.95
CA ASP A 74 19.30 -34.18 -39.79
C ASP A 74 18.07 -33.56 -39.09
N PRO A 75 17.34 -32.63 -39.74
CA PRO A 75 16.17 -31.99 -39.17
C PRO A 75 15.06 -32.96 -38.72
N ILE A 76 14.85 -34.07 -39.42
CA ILE A 76 13.81 -35.06 -39.03
C ILE A 76 14.25 -35.78 -37.75
N ALA A 77 15.53 -36.15 -37.64
CA ALA A 77 16.07 -36.75 -36.43
C ALA A 77 15.96 -35.82 -35.22
N ARG A 78 16.31 -34.53 -35.39
CA ARG A 78 16.14 -33.50 -34.34
C ARG A 78 14.68 -33.33 -33.91
N HIS A 79 13.77 -33.23 -34.86
CA HIS A 79 12.34 -33.09 -34.57
C HIS A 79 11.80 -34.33 -33.82
N ASN A 80 12.21 -35.54 -34.23
CA ASN A 80 11.84 -36.78 -33.55
C ASN A 80 12.36 -36.84 -32.11
N ILE A 81 13.59 -36.40 -31.85
CA ILE A 81 14.15 -36.33 -30.49
C ILE A 81 13.36 -35.32 -29.66
N TYR A 82 13.07 -34.15 -30.23
CA TYR A 82 12.29 -33.13 -29.53
C TYR A 82 10.89 -33.65 -29.15
N MET A 83 10.15 -34.18 -30.11
CA MET A 83 8.76 -34.62 -29.91
C MET A 83 8.64 -35.81 -28.96
N ASN A 84 9.55 -36.78 -29.05
CA ASN A 84 9.42 -38.03 -28.30
C ASN A 84 10.12 -38.01 -26.94
N SER A 85 11.08 -37.11 -26.73
CA SER A 85 11.93 -37.18 -25.54
C SER A 85 12.05 -35.85 -24.78
N ILE A 86 12.13 -34.72 -25.47
CA ILE A 86 12.22 -33.40 -24.82
C ILE A 86 10.84 -32.87 -24.43
N LYS A 87 9.92 -32.78 -25.40
CA LYS A 87 8.58 -32.21 -25.23
C LYS A 87 7.80 -32.83 -24.07
N PRO A 88 7.74 -34.18 -23.91
CA PRO A 88 7.00 -34.79 -22.80
C PRO A 88 7.58 -34.45 -21.41
N MET A 89 8.85 -34.08 -21.33
CA MET A 89 9.52 -33.71 -20.09
C MET A 89 9.30 -32.23 -19.74
N VAL A 90 9.31 -31.33 -20.73
CA VAL A 90 9.15 -29.89 -20.50
C VAL A 90 7.69 -29.44 -20.43
N ASP A 91 6.79 -30.07 -21.17
CA ASP A 91 5.37 -29.69 -21.23
C ASP A 91 4.69 -29.63 -19.84
N PRO A 92 4.88 -30.62 -18.93
CA PRO A 92 4.32 -30.55 -17.58
C PRO A 92 4.88 -29.38 -16.77
N GLU A 93 6.20 -29.17 -16.83
CA GLU A 93 6.87 -28.09 -16.08
C GLU A 93 6.41 -26.71 -16.58
N ILE A 94 6.26 -26.53 -17.90
CA ILE A 94 5.70 -25.30 -18.50
C ILE A 94 4.28 -25.04 -18.01
N ARG A 95 3.44 -26.08 -17.93
CA ARG A 95 2.06 -25.94 -17.40
C ARG A 95 2.06 -25.52 -15.94
N GLU A 96 2.96 -26.08 -15.12
CA GLU A 96 3.10 -25.67 -13.73
C GLU A 96 3.57 -24.21 -13.60
N PHE A 97 4.53 -23.76 -14.43
CA PHE A 97 4.93 -22.35 -14.47
C PHE A 97 3.78 -21.42 -14.86
N ARG A 98 2.88 -21.82 -15.78
CA ARG A 98 1.69 -21.03 -16.12
C ARG A 98 0.74 -20.88 -14.93
N LEU A 99 0.52 -21.97 -14.19
CA LEU A 99 -0.30 -21.95 -12.97
C LEU A 99 0.33 -21.07 -11.87
N ASP A 100 1.63 -21.17 -11.69
CA ASP A 100 2.36 -20.40 -10.69
C ASP A 100 2.40 -18.91 -11.05
N MET A 101 2.53 -18.59 -12.34
CA MET A 101 2.44 -17.21 -12.84
C MET A 101 1.09 -16.58 -12.48
N ASN A 102 -0.03 -17.29 -12.64
CA ASN A 102 -1.35 -16.77 -12.26
C ASN A 102 -1.42 -16.35 -10.80
N SER A 103 -0.79 -17.11 -9.90
CA SER A 103 -0.73 -16.77 -8.47
C SER A 103 0.00 -15.44 -8.25
N VAL A 104 1.13 -15.24 -8.92
CA VAL A 104 1.95 -14.03 -8.78
C VAL A 104 1.25 -12.83 -9.44
N MET A 105 0.71 -13.00 -10.64
CA MET A 105 -0.02 -11.96 -11.37
C MET A 105 -1.25 -11.45 -10.60
N SER A 106 -1.90 -12.29 -9.82
CA SER A 106 -3.08 -11.91 -9.04
C SER A 106 -2.78 -10.98 -7.85
N SER A 107 -1.51 -10.75 -7.53
CA SER A 107 -1.08 -9.92 -6.39
C SER A 107 -0.60 -8.54 -6.84
N PRO A 108 -0.73 -7.49 -6.00
CA PRO A 108 -0.02 -6.23 -6.20
C PRO A 108 1.49 -6.46 -6.18
N LEU A 109 2.21 -5.84 -7.11
CA LEU A 109 3.65 -6.07 -7.29
C LEU A 109 4.50 -4.86 -6.86
N ILE A 110 3.87 -3.78 -6.37
CA ILE A 110 4.55 -2.59 -5.86
C ILE A 110 4.03 -2.19 -4.47
N VAL A 111 4.83 -1.40 -3.79
CA VAL A 111 4.50 -0.77 -2.51
C VAL A 111 4.93 0.69 -2.54
N LEU A 112 4.31 1.53 -1.70
CA LEU A 112 4.74 2.92 -1.54
C LEU A 112 6.20 2.98 -1.06
N PRO A 113 6.98 4.01 -1.46
CA PRO A 113 8.42 4.06 -1.21
C PRO A 113 8.83 3.98 0.27
N PHE A 114 7.94 4.45 1.16
CA PHE A 114 8.10 4.47 2.61
C PHE A 114 7.45 3.27 3.32
N SER A 115 6.94 2.29 2.57
CA SER A 115 6.29 1.11 3.11
C SER A 115 7.07 -0.16 2.76
N LYS A 116 6.74 -1.23 3.47
CA LYS A 116 7.25 -2.58 3.25
C LYS A 116 6.09 -3.54 3.15
N GLU A 117 6.27 -4.56 2.33
CA GLU A 117 5.32 -5.66 2.22
C GLU A 117 6.07 -6.99 2.32
N ALA A 118 5.41 -8.02 2.85
CA ALA A 118 6.00 -9.34 2.88
C ALA A 118 6.19 -9.85 1.43
N PRO A 119 7.26 -10.60 1.16
CA PRO A 119 7.42 -11.22 -0.15
C PRO A 119 6.23 -12.10 -0.50
N LEU A 120 5.90 -12.15 -1.79
CA LEU A 120 4.85 -13.02 -2.31
C LEU A 120 5.17 -14.48 -1.95
N SER A 121 4.13 -15.24 -1.60
CA SER A 121 4.23 -16.68 -1.38
C SER A 121 4.41 -17.42 -2.72
N ALA A 122 5.62 -17.35 -3.27
CA ALA A 122 6.00 -18.02 -4.50
C ALA A 122 6.30 -19.50 -4.22
N LYS A 123 5.75 -20.40 -5.04
CA LYS A 123 6.01 -21.84 -4.94
C LYS A 123 7.42 -22.23 -5.40
N ARG A 124 7.98 -21.45 -6.32
CA ARG A 124 9.33 -21.65 -6.86
C ARG A 124 10.20 -20.43 -6.54
N THR A 125 11.47 -20.70 -6.32
CA THR A 125 12.47 -19.64 -6.18
C THR A 125 12.81 -19.03 -7.54
N SER A 126 13.34 -17.80 -7.54
CA SER A 126 13.86 -17.18 -8.76
C SER A 126 15.01 -17.97 -9.38
N THR A 127 15.87 -18.58 -8.57
CA THR A 127 16.95 -19.47 -9.02
C THR A 127 16.41 -20.63 -9.85
N GLN A 128 15.45 -21.39 -9.31
CA GLN A 128 14.82 -22.51 -10.03
C GLN A 128 14.18 -22.07 -11.35
N ALA A 129 13.56 -20.89 -11.37
CA ALA A 129 12.92 -20.35 -12.57
C ALA A 129 13.94 -19.92 -13.64
N PHE A 130 15.05 -19.27 -13.25
CA PHE A 130 16.12 -18.93 -14.20
C PHE A 130 16.91 -20.15 -14.68
N GLU A 131 17.10 -21.17 -13.84
CA GLU A 131 17.67 -22.45 -14.26
C GLU A 131 16.77 -23.17 -15.28
N PHE A 132 15.45 -23.15 -15.07
CA PHE A 132 14.51 -23.68 -16.05
C PHE A 132 14.54 -22.88 -17.36
N ASN A 133 14.62 -21.55 -17.30
CA ASN A 133 14.85 -20.72 -18.48
C ASN A 133 16.15 -21.12 -19.21
N ALA A 134 17.25 -21.38 -18.48
CA ALA A 134 18.51 -21.83 -19.07
C ALA A 134 18.39 -23.23 -19.72
N LYS A 135 17.64 -24.14 -19.10
CA LYS A 135 17.32 -25.47 -19.69
C LYS A 135 16.56 -25.32 -21.00
N LEU A 136 15.54 -24.46 -21.06
CA LEU A 136 14.77 -24.21 -22.28
C LEU A 136 15.65 -23.64 -23.41
N LYS A 137 16.50 -22.65 -23.11
CA LYS A 137 17.47 -22.12 -24.09
C LYS A 137 18.40 -23.20 -24.64
N SER A 138 18.85 -24.13 -23.78
CA SER A 138 19.77 -25.20 -24.19
C SER A 138 19.16 -26.21 -25.17
N ILE A 139 17.83 -26.34 -25.20
CA ILE A 139 17.10 -27.26 -26.08
C ILE A 139 16.43 -26.56 -27.27
N GLU A 140 16.46 -25.22 -27.33
CA GLU A 140 15.91 -24.43 -28.44
C GLU A 140 16.36 -24.95 -29.83
N PRO A 141 17.63 -25.33 -30.06
CA PRO A 141 18.08 -25.82 -31.37
C PRO A 141 17.44 -27.15 -31.83
N LEU A 142 16.76 -27.87 -30.92
CA LEU A 142 16.03 -29.10 -31.21
C LEU A 142 14.59 -28.83 -31.69
N ALA A 143 14.02 -27.67 -31.37
CA ALA A 143 12.72 -27.27 -31.88
C ALA A 143 12.87 -26.72 -33.30
N ILE A 144 12.34 -27.46 -34.29
CA ILE A 144 12.53 -27.14 -35.70
C ILE A 144 11.35 -26.40 -36.30
N ASP A 145 10.14 -26.90 -36.06
CA ASP A 145 8.92 -26.29 -36.53
C ASP A 145 8.59 -25.01 -35.75
N ALA A 146 7.79 -24.14 -36.39
CA ALA A 146 7.45 -22.84 -35.86
C ALA A 146 6.67 -22.91 -34.54
N ASP A 147 5.81 -23.91 -34.39
CA ASP A 147 4.96 -24.07 -33.20
C ASP A 147 5.81 -24.43 -31.98
N ASN A 148 6.75 -25.36 -32.12
CA ASN A 148 7.66 -25.75 -31.05
C ASN A 148 8.65 -24.63 -30.68
N LYS A 149 9.15 -23.87 -31.67
CA LYS A 149 9.99 -22.68 -31.40
C LYS A 149 9.22 -21.61 -30.64
N ALA A 150 7.98 -21.33 -31.06
CA ALA A 150 7.11 -20.38 -30.37
C ALA A 150 6.82 -20.84 -28.93
N MET A 151 6.56 -22.14 -28.74
CA MET A 151 6.33 -22.71 -27.42
C MET A 151 7.54 -22.57 -26.49
N ILE A 152 8.76 -22.85 -26.96
CA ILE A 152 9.98 -22.66 -26.17
C ILE A 152 10.17 -21.18 -25.84
N THR A 153 10.03 -20.30 -26.84
CA THR A 153 10.17 -18.85 -26.65
C THR A 153 9.19 -18.32 -25.60
N ASP A 154 7.93 -18.74 -25.66
CA ASP A 154 6.89 -18.36 -24.69
C ASP A 154 7.24 -18.90 -23.29
N ALA A 155 7.69 -20.15 -23.19
CA ALA A 155 8.07 -20.78 -21.93
C ALA A 155 9.31 -20.11 -21.30
N GLU A 156 10.29 -19.75 -22.11
CA GLU A 156 11.47 -19.00 -21.67
C GLU A 156 11.07 -17.65 -21.09
N GLY A 157 10.23 -16.91 -21.82
CA GLY A 157 9.73 -15.62 -21.36
C GLY A 157 8.94 -15.76 -20.06
N LEU A 158 8.09 -16.77 -19.96
CA LEU A 158 7.29 -17.04 -18.76
C LEU A 158 8.17 -17.33 -17.53
N ALA A 159 9.16 -18.21 -17.68
CA ALA A 159 10.08 -18.56 -16.60
C ALA A 159 10.95 -17.37 -16.16
N ALA A 160 11.48 -16.61 -17.11
CA ALA A 160 12.27 -15.41 -16.82
C ALA A 160 11.43 -14.33 -16.12
N THR A 161 10.24 -14.02 -16.64
CA THR A 161 9.31 -13.06 -16.01
C THR A 161 8.92 -13.50 -14.60
N TYR A 162 8.65 -14.79 -14.39
CA TYR A 162 8.31 -15.31 -13.06
C TYR A 162 9.46 -15.05 -12.08
N ALA A 163 10.69 -15.38 -12.50
CA ALA A 163 11.89 -15.18 -11.70
C ALA A 163 12.12 -13.71 -11.34
N LEU A 164 11.96 -12.80 -12.30
CA LEU A 164 12.10 -11.36 -12.12
C LEU A 164 11.06 -10.80 -11.14
N ILE A 165 9.81 -11.25 -11.22
CA ILE A 165 8.77 -10.82 -10.28
C ILE A 165 9.02 -11.39 -8.87
N VAL A 166 9.49 -12.64 -8.76
CA VAL A 166 9.90 -13.21 -7.47
C VAL A 166 11.11 -12.49 -6.87
N ASN A 167 12.04 -11.98 -7.69
CA ASN A 167 13.10 -11.10 -7.20
C ASN A 167 12.51 -9.77 -6.70
N ASN A 168 11.59 -9.15 -7.45
CA ASN A 168 10.91 -7.93 -7.01
C ASN A 168 10.12 -8.11 -5.72
N SER A 169 9.47 -9.26 -5.54
CA SER A 169 8.72 -9.53 -4.32
C SER A 169 9.62 -9.57 -3.08
N LYS A 170 10.86 -10.06 -3.22
CA LYS A 170 11.86 -9.97 -2.15
C LYS A 170 12.28 -8.52 -1.88
N LEU A 171 12.42 -7.70 -2.91
CA LEU A 171 12.79 -6.28 -2.80
C LEU A 171 11.69 -5.43 -2.12
N LEU A 172 10.42 -5.84 -2.16
CA LEU A 172 9.32 -5.17 -1.42
C LEU A 172 9.58 -5.12 0.10
N GLY A 173 10.27 -6.14 0.64
CA GLY A 173 10.63 -6.23 2.05
C GLY A 173 11.96 -5.56 2.42
N ASP A 174 12.76 -5.15 1.43
CA ASP A 174 14.10 -4.59 1.61
C ASP A 174 14.07 -3.07 1.89
N THR A 175 15.12 -2.50 2.48
CA THR A 175 15.33 -1.04 2.65
C THR A 175 16.57 -0.53 1.96
N THR A 176 17.29 -1.38 1.24
CA THR A 176 18.54 -1.00 0.58
C THR A 176 18.30 0.15 -0.41
N PRO A 177 19.12 1.22 -0.38
CA PRO A 177 19.06 2.29 -1.37
C PRO A 177 19.14 1.75 -2.80
N GLY A 178 18.33 2.32 -3.70
CA GLY A 178 18.24 1.85 -5.09
C GLY A 178 17.40 0.58 -5.29
N ARG A 179 16.70 0.06 -4.26
CA ARG A 179 15.78 -1.08 -4.43
C ARG A 179 14.76 -0.86 -5.55
N PHE A 180 14.24 0.36 -5.69
CA PHE A 180 13.25 0.68 -6.72
C PHE A 180 13.86 0.77 -8.12
N VAL A 181 15.13 1.15 -8.27
CA VAL A 181 15.85 1.04 -9.55
C VAL A 181 15.98 -0.42 -9.97
N LEU A 182 16.36 -1.31 -9.04
CA LEU A 182 16.41 -2.75 -9.31
C LEU A 182 15.04 -3.30 -9.71
N MET A 183 13.98 -2.89 -8.99
CA MET A 183 12.62 -3.29 -9.30
C MET A 183 12.16 -2.82 -10.68
N ALA A 184 12.47 -1.57 -11.04
CA ALA A 184 12.17 -1.01 -12.34
C ALA A 184 12.86 -1.82 -13.46
N ASN A 185 14.15 -2.13 -13.30
CA ASN A 185 14.89 -2.93 -14.27
C ASN A 185 14.27 -4.31 -14.46
N ASN A 186 13.94 -5.01 -13.37
CA ASN A 186 13.29 -6.31 -13.42
C ASN A 186 11.93 -6.26 -14.12
N PHE A 187 11.11 -5.24 -13.85
CA PHE A 187 9.81 -5.08 -14.51
C PHE A 187 9.95 -4.78 -16.00
N LYS A 188 10.91 -3.93 -16.37
CA LYS A 188 11.18 -3.58 -17.77
C LYS A 188 11.67 -4.78 -18.57
N GLU A 189 12.55 -5.58 -17.98
CA GLU A 189 13.04 -6.82 -18.60
C GLU A 189 11.91 -7.86 -18.72
N ALA A 190 11.12 -8.04 -17.67
CA ALA A 190 9.95 -8.92 -17.68
C ALA A 190 8.90 -8.50 -18.73
N ALA A 191 8.65 -7.20 -18.87
CA ALA A 191 7.78 -6.68 -19.93
C ALA A 191 8.30 -7.03 -21.34
N THR A 192 9.62 -6.96 -21.55
CA THR A 192 10.27 -7.30 -22.82
C THR A 192 10.10 -8.79 -23.17
N TYR A 193 10.13 -9.67 -22.16
CA TYR A 193 9.81 -11.08 -22.37
C TYR A 193 8.33 -11.30 -22.70
N MET A 194 7.42 -10.65 -21.98
CA MET A 194 5.98 -10.83 -22.15
C MET A 194 5.42 -10.18 -23.41
N SER A 195 6.03 -9.10 -23.92
CA SER A 195 5.58 -8.43 -25.15
C SER A 195 5.75 -9.28 -26.40
N LYS A 196 6.64 -10.29 -26.36
CA LYS A 196 6.82 -11.28 -27.44
C LYS A 196 5.65 -12.28 -27.53
N SER A 197 4.90 -12.45 -26.44
CA SER A 197 3.78 -13.38 -26.40
C SER A 197 2.46 -12.67 -26.68
N LYS A 198 1.68 -13.18 -27.65
CA LYS A 198 0.37 -12.60 -28.01
C LYS A 198 -0.64 -12.63 -26.85
N GLU A 199 -0.52 -13.63 -25.96
CA GLU A 199 -1.45 -13.83 -24.84
C GLU A 199 -1.20 -12.83 -23.69
N TYR A 200 0.06 -12.46 -23.44
CA TYR A 200 0.47 -11.68 -22.28
C TYR A 200 0.67 -10.18 -22.54
N GLY A 201 0.22 -9.66 -23.69
CA GLY A 201 0.34 -8.24 -24.04
C GLY A 201 -0.17 -7.26 -22.96
N PRO A 202 -1.39 -7.43 -22.41
CA PRO A 202 -1.87 -6.58 -21.31
C PRO A 202 -1.03 -6.69 -20.04
N PHE A 203 -0.44 -7.87 -19.77
CA PHE A 203 0.44 -8.06 -18.64
C PHE A 203 1.79 -7.35 -18.85
N ALA A 204 2.35 -7.40 -20.06
CA ALA A 204 3.55 -6.64 -20.42
C ALA A 204 3.35 -5.14 -20.16
N LYS A 205 2.23 -4.56 -20.59
CA LYS A 205 1.88 -3.15 -20.34
C LYS A 205 1.79 -2.81 -18.85
N ARG A 206 1.20 -3.70 -18.04
CA ARG A 206 1.19 -3.55 -16.58
C ARG A 206 2.63 -3.47 -16.05
N LEU A 207 3.50 -4.40 -16.44
CA LEU A 207 4.90 -4.43 -15.99
C LEU A 207 5.67 -3.17 -16.41
N GLU A 208 5.50 -2.67 -17.64
CA GLU A 208 6.11 -1.41 -18.08
C GLU A 208 5.65 -0.22 -17.22
N ALA A 209 4.35 -0.16 -16.91
CA ALA A 209 3.80 0.88 -16.06
C ALA A 209 4.40 0.82 -14.64
N LEU A 210 4.51 -0.37 -14.07
CA LEU A 210 5.13 -0.58 -12.76
C LEU A 210 6.62 -0.22 -12.75
N SER A 211 7.33 -0.40 -13.88
CA SER A 211 8.70 0.10 -14.02
C SER A 211 8.77 1.62 -13.88
N GLU A 212 7.87 2.37 -14.53
CA GLU A 212 7.84 3.84 -14.41
C GLU A 212 7.49 4.29 -12.99
N ILE A 213 6.57 3.58 -12.31
CA ILE A 213 6.22 3.86 -10.90
C ILE A 213 7.37 3.58 -9.94
N CYS A 214 8.15 2.52 -10.20
CA CYS A 214 9.36 2.24 -9.40
C CYS A 214 10.41 3.35 -9.60
N LEU A 215 10.62 3.84 -10.83
CA LEU A 215 11.50 4.99 -11.06
C LEU A 215 10.99 6.25 -10.35
N ALA A 216 9.68 6.52 -10.38
CA ALA A 216 9.09 7.62 -9.61
C ALA A 216 9.37 7.48 -8.10
N SER A 217 9.24 6.27 -7.57
CA SER A 217 9.52 5.95 -6.16
C SER A 217 10.98 6.20 -5.80
N ASP A 218 11.92 5.94 -6.71
CA ASP A 218 13.33 6.26 -6.51
C ASP A 218 13.58 7.78 -6.54
N PHE A 219 12.96 8.50 -7.48
CA PHE A 219 13.08 9.96 -7.56
C PHE A 219 12.62 10.67 -6.29
N VAL A 220 11.46 10.29 -5.74
CA VAL A 220 10.98 10.93 -4.50
C VAL A 220 11.89 10.65 -3.30
N LEU A 221 12.44 9.43 -3.20
CA LEU A 221 13.39 9.08 -2.14
C LEU A 221 14.72 9.85 -2.25
N ASN A 222 15.08 10.28 -3.45
CA ASN A 222 16.25 11.11 -3.72
C ASN A 222 15.94 12.61 -3.75
N GLY A 223 14.74 13.04 -3.32
CA GLY A 223 14.35 14.45 -3.24
C GLY A 223 13.99 15.10 -4.58
N ASN A 224 13.84 14.31 -5.65
CA ASN A 224 13.45 14.81 -6.97
C ASN A 224 11.93 14.66 -7.18
N ALA A 225 11.16 15.53 -6.53
CA ALA A 225 9.71 15.50 -6.58
C ALA A 225 9.13 15.82 -7.98
N LEU A 226 9.81 16.64 -8.78
CA LEU A 226 9.36 16.97 -10.14
C LEU A 226 9.39 15.75 -11.07
N ASP A 227 10.54 15.07 -11.16
CA ASP A 227 10.65 13.89 -12.00
C ASP A 227 9.80 12.74 -11.45
N CYS A 228 9.61 12.66 -10.13
CA CYS A 228 8.65 11.75 -9.52
C CYS A 228 7.24 11.99 -10.04
N ALA A 229 6.74 13.24 -10.03
CA ALA A 229 5.40 13.57 -10.49
C ALA A 229 5.20 13.19 -11.96
N VAL A 230 6.15 13.55 -12.84
CA VAL A 230 6.11 13.21 -14.27
C VAL A 230 6.05 11.69 -14.49
N LYS A 231 6.89 10.95 -13.78
CA LYS A 231 6.95 9.48 -13.90
C LYS A 231 5.73 8.79 -13.31
N ALA A 232 5.26 9.26 -12.15
CA ALA A 232 4.07 8.73 -11.49
C ALA A 232 2.82 8.96 -12.35
N GLU A 233 2.64 10.16 -12.90
CA GLU A 233 1.52 10.47 -13.80
C GLU A 233 1.53 9.58 -15.04
N LYS A 234 2.70 9.42 -15.68
CA LYS A 234 2.89 8.50 -16.81
C LYS A 234 2.51 7.06 -16.43
N GLY A 235 3.04 6.55 -15.33
CA GLY A 235 2.76 5.20 -14.86
C GLY A 235 1.28 4.97 -14.51
N VAL A 236 0.60 5.95 -13.90
CA VAL A 236 -0.85 5.89 -13.63
C VAL A 236 -1.65 5.75 -14.92
N LYS A 237 -1.36 6.58 -15.94
CA LYS A 237 -2.03 6.50 -17.25
C LYS A 237 -1.83 5.13 -17.89
N MET A 238 -0.60 4.61 -17.87
CA MET A 238 -0.28 3.28 -18.41
C MET A 238 -0.98 2.15 -17.65
N LEU A 239 -1.09 2.22 -16.32
CA LEU A 239 -1.82 1.24 -15.51
C LEU A 239 -3.33 1.28 -15.82
N GLU A 240 -3.93 2.46 -15.97
CA GLU A 240 -5.34 2.60 -16.34
C GLU A 240 -5.63 2.04 -17.74
N GLU A 241 -4.71 2.22 -18.69
CA GLU A 241 -4.78 1.61 -20.02
C GLU A 241 -4.63 0.09 -19.96
N ALA A 242 -3.62 -0.43 -19.25
CA ALA A 242 -3.44 -1.86 -19.02
C ALA A 242 -4.70 -2.48 -18.40
N LYS A 243 -5.31 -1.82 -17.41
CA LYS A 243 -6.58 -2.25 -16.80
C LYS A 243 -7.71 -2.36 -17.82
N LYS A 244 -7.88 -1.38 -18.71
CA LYS A 244 -8.90 -1.41 -19.77
C LYS A 244 -8.72 -2.60 -20.71
N GLU A 245 -7.48 -3.00 -20.97
CA GLU A 245 -7.18 -4.18 -21.80
C GLU A 245 -7.39 -5.49 -21.04
N LEU A 246 -7.06 -5.53 -19.76
CA LEU A 246 -7.32 -6.69 -18.90
C LEU A 246 -8.83 -7.02 -18.83
N PHE A 247 -9.71 -6.02 -18.78
CA PHE A 247 -11.16 -6.24 -18.84
C PHE A 247 -11.63 -6.92 -20.14
N LYS A 248 -10.87 -6.80 -21.23
CA LYS A 248 -11.19 -7.43 -22.52
C LYS A 248 -10.61 -8.83 -22.63
N SER A 249 -9.79 -9.27 -21.68
CA SER A 249 -9.11 -10.56 -21.69
C SER A 249 -9.59 -11.45 -20.53
N PRO A 250 -10.49 -12.43 -20.79
CA PRO A 250 -11.00 -13.32 -19.75
C PRO A 250 -9.91 -14.10 -19.01
N THR A 251 -8.84 -14.50 -19.70
CA THR A 251 -7.73 -15.26 -19.10
C THR A 251 -6.87 -14.43 -18.16
N MET A 252 -6.88 -13.10 -18.33
CA MET A 252 -6.04 -12.15 -17.58
C MET A 252 -6.83 -11.33 -16.54
N ALA A 253 -8.15 -11.53 -16.47
CA ALA A 253 -9.04 -10.79 -15.56
C ALA A 253 -8.68 -10.95 -14.07
N VAL A 254 -7.97 -12.03 -13.70
CA VAL A 254 -7.47 -12.26 -12.34
C VAL A 254 -6.59 -11.11 -11.81
N MET A 255 -5.96 -10.34 -12.69
CA MET A 255 -5.08 -9.22 -12.34
C MET A 255 -5.81 -7.93 -11.96
N ILE A 256 -7.09 -7.77 -12.32
CA ILE A 256 -7.77 -6.46 -12.27
C ILE A 256 -7.75 -5.86 -10.86
N ARG A 257 -8.01 -6.68 -9.84
CA ARG A 257 -7.99 -6.24 -8.45
C ARG A 257 -6.60 -5.78 -8.01
N ALA A 258 -5.55 -6.48 -8.43
CA ALA A 258 -4.19 -6.08 -8.13
C ALA A 258 -3.84 -4.75 -8.80
N VAL A 259 -4.20 -4.58 -10.07
CA VAL A 259 -3.98 -3.33 -10.80
C VAL A 259 -4.74 -2.16 -10.17
N ASP A 260 -5.94 -2.38 -9.64
CA ASP A 260 -6.67 -1.34 -8.89
C ASP A 260 -5.91 -0.83 -7.66
N VAL A 261 -5.32 -1.77 -6.91
CA VAL A 261 -4.48 -1.43 -5.76
C VAL A 261 -3.22 -0.67 -6.20
N GLU A 262 -2.58 -1.09 -7.30
CA GLU A 262 -1.39 -0.44 -7.85
C GLU A 262 -1.70 0.97 -8.36
N ILE A 263 -2.84 1.19 -9.02
CA ILE A 263 -3.31 2.52 -9.44
C ILE A 263 -3.52 3.41 -8.21
N SER A 264 -4.18 2.90 -7.17
CA SER A 264 -4.40 3.65 -5.92
C SER A 264 -3.07 4.07 -5.26
N GLN A 265 -2.12 3.14 -5.15
CA GLN A 265 -0.78 3.44 -4.63
C GLN A 265 -0.02 4.43 -5.51
N SER A 266 -0.12 4.31 -6.83
CA SER A 266 0.55 5.19 -7.79
C SER A 266 -0.02 6.61 -7.77
N LYS A 267 -1.35 6.76 -7.64
CA LYS A 267 -2.01 8.06 -7.44
C LYS A 267 -1.61 8.70 -6.11
N THR A 268 -1.46 7.88 -5.07
CA THR A 268 -0.94 8.34 -3.77
C THR A 268 0.49 8.85 -3.89
N LEU A 269 1.36 8.14 -4.63
CA LEU A 269 2.73 8.58 -4.90
C LEU A 269 2.77 9.90 -5.71
N LEU A 270 1.95 9.99 -6.76
CA LEU A 270 1.83 11.22 -7.55
C LEU A 270 1.43 12.40 -6.66
N HIS A 271 0.39 12.23 -5.84
CA HIS A 271 -0.06 13.27 -4.93
C HIS A 271 1.04 13.70 -3.95
N ILE A 272 1.79 12.76 -3.38
CA ILE A 272 2.94 13.08 -2.52
C ILE A 272 4.03 13.89 -3.25
N ALA A 273 4.28 13.55 -4.52
CA ALA A 273 5.24 14.28 -5.34
C ALA A 273 4.76 15.68 -5.69
N GLU A 274 3.47 15.83 -6.03
CA GLU A 274 2.84 17.12 -6.27
C GLU A 274 2.87 17.99 -5.01
N MET A 275 2.54 17.42 -3.84
CA MET A 275 2.69 18.07 -2.54
C MET A 275 4.13 18.55 -2.32
N ALA A 276 5.11 17.67 -2.49
CA ALA A 276 6.52 18.04 -2.34
C ALA A 276 6.98 19.15 -3.30
N ASN A 277 6.30 19.33 -4.44
CA ASN A 277 6.56 20.44 -5.37
C ASN A 277 5.76 21.72 -5.04
N SER A 278 4.56 21.60 -4.51
CA SER A 278 3.64 22.72 -4.25
C SER A 278 3.90 23.39 -2.91
N THR A 279 4.36 22.63 -1.92
CA THR A 279 4.67 23.16 -0.60
C THR A 279 6.07 23.79 -0.61
N SER A 280 6.23 24.97 -0.01
CA SER A 280 7.55 25.57 0.22
C SER A 280 8.31 24.93 1.40
N SER A 281 7.76 23.86 1.97
CA SER A 281 8.36 23.06 3.05
C SER A 281 9.33 22.01 2.52
N ASP A 282 10.22 21.54 3.40
CA ASP A 282 11.25 20.54 3.11
C ASP A 282 10.62 19.19 2.67
N PRO A 283 10.82 18.74 1.41
CA PRO A 283 10.30 17.47 0.91
C PRO A 283 10.73 16.26 1.76
N LEU A 284 11.93 16.30 2.36
CA LEU A 284 12.40 15.21 3.23
C LEU A 284 11.63 15.16 4.54
N GLN A 285 11.28 16.31 5.10
CA GLN A 285 10.44 16.40 6.30
C GLN A 285 9.04 15.82 6.04
N LEU A 286 8.45 16.15 4.88
CA LEU A 286 7.17 15.56 4.47
C LEU A 286 7.26 14.04 4.37
N LEU A 287 8.30 13.51 3.72
CA LEU A 287 8.51 12.06 3.60
C LEU A 287 8.74 11.38 4.95
N GLU A 288 9.44 12.03 5.89
CA GLU A 288 9.63 11.51 7.25
C GLU A 288 8.29 11.37 7.99
N VAL A 289 7.42 12.37 7.87
CA VAL A 289 6.08 12.35 8.48
C VAL A 289 5.21 11.26 7.84
N LEU A 290 5.20 11.16 6.52
CA LEU A 290 4.46 10.12 5.79
C LEU A 290 4.93 8.72 6.20
N ASN A 291 6.25 8.52 6.32
CA ASN A 291 6.82 7.26 6.80
C ASN A 291 6.35 6.95 8.23
N LYS A 292 6.43 7.93 9.16
CA LYS A 292 5.93 7.76 10.53
C LYS A 292 4.46 7.32 10.55
N VAL A 293 3.59 8.00 9.82
CA VAL A 293 2.15 7.67 9.75
C VAL A 293 1.91 6.28 9.14
N SER A 294 2.62 5.93 8.07
CA SER A 294 2.50 4.62 7.42
C SER A 294 3.02 3.47 8.27
N SER A 295 3.95 3.75 9.18
CA SER A 295 4.55 2.76 10.10
C SER A 295 3.75 2.54 11.38
N LEU A 296 2.69 3.33 11.62
CA LEU A 296 1.83 3.20 12.79
C LEU A 296 1.17 1.82 12.82
N ARG A 297 1.31 1.14 13.96
CA ARG A 297 0.60 -0.10 14.23
C ARG A 297 -0.70 0.21 14.95
N TYR A 298 -1.81 -0.03 14.27
CA TYR A 298 -3.13 0.11 14.88
C TYR A 298 -3.44 -1.11 15.77
N PRO A 299 -4.23 -0.92 16.85
CA PRO A 299 -4.71 -2.03 17.65
C PRO A 299 -5.53 -2.99 16.80
N ASN A 300 -5.34 -4.30 17.00
CA ASN A 300 -6.12 -5.32 16.30
C ASN A 300 -7.54 -5.37 16.88
N ASN A 301 -8.53 -4.88 16.15
CA ASN A 301 -9.94 -4.91 16.54
C ASN A 301 -10.80 -5.38 15.36
N ARG A 302 -11.44 -6.54 15.50
CA ARG A 302 -12.21 -7.18 14.41
C ARG A 302 -13.29 -6.27 13.82
N GLU A 303 -13.92 -5.42 14.62
CA GLU A 303 -14.95 -4.49 14.14
C GLU A 303 -14.37 -3.34 13.32
N TRP A 304 -13.09 -2.99 13.53
CA TRP A 304 -12.44 -1.85 12.90
C TRP A 304 -11.42 -2.20 11.82
N ASN A 305 -10.84 -3.41 11.84
CA ASN A 305 -9.79 -3.84 10.90
C ASN A 305 -10.19 -3.61 9.44
N HIS A 306 -11.46 -3.89 9.09
CA HIS A 306 -11.97 -3.69 7.73
C HIS A 306 -11.96 -2.23 7.25
N LEU A 307 -11.85 -1.24 8.14
CA LEU A 307 -11.65 0.18 7.82
C LEU A 307 -10.18 0.57 7.95
N LEU A 308 -9.51 0.15 9.03
CA LEU A 308 -8.13 0.53 9.34
C LEU A 308 -7.12 -0.04 8.33
N ASP A 309 -7.41 -1.21 7.74
CA ASP A 309 -6.55 -1.88 6.77
C ASP A 309 -6.77 -1.38 5.32
N LYS A 310 -7.72 -0.46 5.09
CA LYS A 310 -8.00 0.07 3.75
C LYS A 310 -6.91 1.02 3.29
N LYS A 311 -6.38 0.79 2.09
CA LYS A 311 -5.35 1.65 1.49
C LYS A 311 -5.89 3.06 1.18
N GLU A 312 -7.18 3.19 0.89
CA GLU A 312 -7.85 4.47 0.62
C GLU A 312 -7.78 5.43 1.82
N ARG A 313 -7.65 4.89 3.04
CA ARG A 313 -7.46 5.64 4.28
C ARG A 313 -6.25 6.57 4.22
N ASN A 314 -5.19 6.14 3.52
CA ASN A 314 -3.96 6.92 3.39
C ASN A 314 -4.18 8.22 2.62
N VAL A 315 -5.10 8.25 1.65
CA VAL A 315 -5.38 9.46 0.85
C VAL A 315 -5.85 10.60 1.75
N GLU A 316 -6.83 10.35 2.62
CA GLU A 316 -7.38 11.38 3.50
C GLU A 316 -6.39 11.78 4.61
N MET A 317 -5.63 10.82 5.15
CA MET A 317 -4.57 11.14 6.12
C MET A 317 -3.46 11.99 5.50
N PHE A 318 -3.07 11.71 4.26
CA PHE A 318 -2.01 12.44 3.56
C PHE A 318 -2.46 13.84 3.16
N ALA A 319 -3.73 14.01 2.74
CA ALA A 319 -4.32 15.33 2.55
C ALA A 319 -4.36 16.15 3.86
N GLY A 320 -4.55 15.49 5.00
CA GLY A 320 -4.42 16.13 6.32
C GLY A 320 -3.00 16.61 6.60
N ILE A 321 -1.98 15.81 6.26
CA ILE A 321 -0.56 16.19 6.38
C ILE A 321 -0.22 17.35 5.43
N GLU A 322 -0.71 17.30 4.19
CA GLU A 322 -0.57 18.38 3.21
C GLU A 322 -1.07 19.71 3.78
N SER A 323 -2.29 19.71 4.30
CA SER A 323 -2.90 20.90 4.89
C SER A 323 -2.06 21.47 6.04
N ILE A 324 -1.45 20.60 6.85
CA ILE A 324 -0.55 21.01 7.94
C ILE A 324 0.73 21.65 7.38
N MET A 325 1.32 21.05 6.34
CA MET A 325 2.56 21.52 5.72
C MET A 325 2.38 22.82 4.94
N ASP A 326 1.26 22.99 4.24
CA ASP A 326 0.90 24.26 3.60
C ASP A 326 0.64 25.35 4.63
N ALA A 327 -0.04 25.03 5.73
CA ALA A 327 -0.28 26.00 6.79
C ALA A 327 0.99 26.45 7.54
N ARG A 328 2.07 25.66 7.49
CA ARG A 328 3.37 26.05 8.05
C ARG A 328 4.09 27.10 7.23
N SER A 329 3.79 27.21 5.94
CA SER A 329 4.43 28.17 5.05
C SER A 329 3.57 29.42 4.83
N SER A 330 2.39 29.25 4.24
CA SER A 330 1.53 30.37 3.81
C SER A 330 0.03 30.09 3.91
N GLY A 331 -0.37 28.82 4.07
CA GLY A 331 -1.75 28.40 4.21
C GLY A 331 -2.33 28.66 5.61
N THR A 332 -3.54 28.15 5.81
CA THR A 332 -4.26 28.23 7.08
C THR A 332 -4.83 26.87 7.48
N LEU A 333 -5.11 26.72 8.78
CA LEU A 333 -5.90 25.62 9.30
C LEU A 333 -7.17 26.15 9.99
N PRO A 334 -8.25 25.35 10.04
CA PRO A 334 -9.42 25.66 10.84
C PRO A 334 -9.07 25.52 12.33
N ILE A 335 -8.70 26.63 12.98
CA ILE A 335 -8.23 26.66 14.37
C ILE A 335 -9.28 27.33 15.25
N ALA A 336 -9.67 26.68 16.34
CA ALA A 336 -10.52 27.25 17.38
C ALA A 336 -9.77 28.35 18.17
N THR A 337 -10.51 29.33 18.68
CA THR A 337 -9.90 30.35 19.54
C THR A 337 -9.35 29.72 20.82
N GLY A 338 -8.15 30.14 21.24
CA GLY A 338 -7.53 29.60 22.44
C GLY A 338 -6.02 29.81 22.53
N GLY A 339 -5.51 29.64 23.75
CA GLY A 339 -4.09 29.56 24.05
C GLY A 339 -3.58 28.11 23.99
N GLY A 340 -2.26 27.94 23.92
CA GLY A 340 -1.62 26.62 23.85
C GLY A 340 -0.51 26.56 22.81
N GLN A 341 0.45 25.67 23.05
CA GLN A 341 1.60 25.46 22.16
C GLN A 341 1.42 24.26 21.22
N LEU A 342 0.31 23.52 21.36
CA LEU A 342 -0.02 22.36 20.55
C LEU A 342 -1.40 22.55 19.91
N LEU A 343 -1.52 22.28 18.61
CA LEU A 343 -2.78 22.19 17.91
C LEU A 343 -3.18 20.72 17.81
N TYR A 344 -4.30 20.35 18.44
CA TYR A 344 -4.80 18.98 18.46
C TYR A 344 -6.03 18.83 17.55
N PRO A 345 -6.04 17.84 16.63
CA PRO A 345 -7.12 17.70 15.66
C PRO A 345 -8.34 16.99 16.26
N PHE A 346 -9.52 17.52 15.95
CA PHE A 346 -10.81 16.95 16.30
C PHE A 346 -11.76 16.97 15.10
N TRP A 347 -12.53 15.90 14.94
CA TRP A 347 -13.71 15.92 14.08
C TRP A 347 -14.85 16.61 14.81
N ASP A 348 -15.37 17.66 14.19
CA ASP A 348 -16.56 18.40 14.62
C ASP A 348 -17.81 17.74 14.04
N VAL A 349 -18.71 17.28 14.91
CA VAL A 349 -19.88 16.49 14.53
C VAL A 349 -21.16 17.16 15.00
N ASP A 350 -22.08 17.34 14.06
CA ASP A 350 -23.46 17.72 14.35
C ASP A 350 -24.27 16.44 14.62
N LEU A 351 -24.72 16.29 15.87
CA LEU A 351 -25.63 15.22 16.26
C LEU A 351 -27.03 15.78 16.49
N LYS A 352 -27.95 15.32 15.66
CA LYS A 352 -29.39 15.52 15.87
C LYS A 352 -29.98 14.27 16.50
N TYR A 353 -30.70 14.43 17.59
CA TYR A 353 -31.48 13.35 18.18
C TYR A 353 -32.84 13.87 18.61
N SER A 354 -33.80 12.96 18.74
CA SER A 354 -35.07 13.31 19.38
C SER A 354 -35.36 12.37 20.54
N PHE A 355 -36.06 12.88 21.55
CA PHE A 355 -36.49 12.07 22.67
C PHE A 355 -37.92 12.41 23.07
N THR A 356 -38.60 11.43 23.69
CA THR A 356 -39.97 11.62 24.19
C THR A 356 -39.95 11.99 25.67
N THR A 357 -40.56 13.12 26.04
CA THR A 357 -40.75 13.56 27.43
C THR A 357 -42.24 13.69 27.78
N GLY A 358 -42.60 13.66 29.07
CA GLY A 358 -43.99 13.69 29.56
C GLY A 358 -44.63 12.32 29.77
N ALA A 359 -45.80 12.30 30.43
CA ALA A 359 -46.54 11.09 30.81
C ALA A 359 -47.97 11.07 30.23
N LEU A 360 -48.46 9.90 29.82
CA LEU A 360 -49.81 9.62 29.29
C LEU A 360 -50.34 10.65 28.28
N PHE A 361 -50.90 11.76 28.75
CA PHE A 361 -51.57 12.82 27.95
C PHE A 361 -50.67 14.03 27.62
N SER A 362 -49.45 14.11 28.16
CA SER A 362 -48.49 15.22 27.94
C SER A 362 -47.23 14.81 27.17
N LYS A 363 -47.24 13.64 26.50
CA LYS A 363 -46.09 13.16 25.73
C LYS A 363 -45.81 14.10 24.55
N LYS A 364 -44.59 14.63 24.49
CA LYS A 364 -44.10 15.40 23.35
C LYS A 364 -42.73 14.89 22.90
N SER A 365 -42.48 14.97 21.61
CA SER A 365 -41.15 14.72 21.03
C SER A 365 -40.37 16.01 21.04
N VAL A 366 -39.15 16.00 21.56
CA VAL A 366 -38.23 17.12 21.55
C VAL A 366 -37.07 16.75 20.65
N GLU A 367 -36.78 17.59 19.67
CA GLU A 367 -35.58 17.50 18.84
C GLU A 367 -34.48 18.35 19.46
N VAL A 368 -33.28 17.79 19.52
CA VAL A 368 -32.10 18.42 20.10
C VAL A 368 -30.95 18.27 19.12
N THR A 369 -30.23 19.36 18.94
CA THR A 369 -28.98 19.42 18.16
C THR A 369 -27.85 19.66 19.16
N GLU A 370 -26.82 18.82 19.12
CA GLU A 370 -25.62 18.93 19.97
C GLU A 370 -24.37 18.78 19.12
N ASP A 371 -23.33 19.55 19.47
CA ASP A 371 -21.99 19.38 18.93
C ASP A 371 -21.22 18.32 19.71
N LEU A 372 -20.55 17.42 18.99
CA LEU A 372 -19.62 16.45 19.54
C LEU A 372 -18.24 16.65 18.93
N LEU A 373 -17.21 16.39 19.73
CA LEU A 373 -15.84 16.35 19.27
C LEU A 373 -15.25 14.95 19.42
N ILE A 374 -14.57 14.51 18.37
CA ILE A 374 -13.84 13.23 18.31
C ILE A 374 -12.38 13.54 18.06
N PRO A 375 -11.46 13.22 18.99
CA PRO A 375 -10.03 13.31 18.73
C PRO A 375 -9.67 12.56 17.45
N ALA A 376 -9.05 13.21 16.46
CA ALA A 376 -8.70 12.56 15.20
C ALA A 376 -7.56 11.53 15.34
N THR A 377 -7.16 11.21 16.56
CA THR A 377 -6.14 10.22 16.93
C THR A 377 -6.75 8.97 17.56
N PHE A 378 -8.08 8.87 17.70
CA PHE A 378 -8.73 7.79 18.47
C PHE A 378 -8.38 6.38 17.97
N THR A 379 -8.09 6.22 16.68
CA THR A 379 -7.78 4.95 16.00
C THR A 379 -6.52 4.26 16.53
N VAL A 380 -5.59 5.00 17.15
CA VAL A 380 -4.39 4.41 17.76
C VAL A 380 -4.62 3.89 19.18
N SER A 381 -5.85 4.02 19.72
CA SER A 381 -6.19 3.60 21.08
C SER A 381 -7.18 2.43 21.09
N GLU A 382 -6.73 1.28 21.61
CA GLU A 382 -7.60 0.10 21.80
C GLU A 382 -8.80 0.41 22.71
N ALA A 383 -8.61 1.30 23.70
CA ALA A 383 -9.67 1.69 24.61
C ALA A 383 -10.80 2.46 23.90
N ALA A 384 -10.47 3.28 22.90
CA ALA A 384 -11.46 4.01 22.11
C ALA A 384 -12.16 3.10 21.08
N LEU A 385 -11.42 2.18 20.46
CA LEU A 385 -11.97 1.21 19.51
C LEU A 385 -12.89 0.18 20.17
N SER A 386 -12.62 -0.19 21.43
CA SER A 386 -13.42 -1.15 22.19
C SER A 386 -14.58 -0.51 22.96
N ASN A 387 -14.53 0.79 23.20
CA ASN A 387 -15.61 1.52 23.86
C ASN A 387 -15.73 2.94 23.27
N PRO A 388 -16.74 3.19 22.41
CA PRO A 388 -16.84 4.44 21.68
C PRO A 388 -17.03 5.66 22.59
N ARG A 389 -17.58 5.49 23.81
CA ARG A 389 -17.68 6.57 24.82
C ARG A 389 -16.33 7.16 25.22
N LYS A 390 -15.25 6.37 25.14
CA LYS A 390 -13.89 6.84 25.47
C LYS A 390 -13.26 7.65 24.35
N GLY A 391 -13.76 7.48 23.11
CA GLY A 391 -13.21 8.06 21.90
C GLY A 391 -13.83 9.40 21.49
N LEU A 392 -14.78 9.94 22.26
CA LEU A 392 -15.45 11.21 21.94
C LEU A 392 -15.92 11.94 23.20
N THR A 393 -16.44 13.15 23.03
CA THR A 393 -17.08 13.92 24.11
C THR A 393 -18.41 13.26 24.52
N ASP A 394 -18.44 12.49 25.61
CA ASP A 394 -19.66 11.79 26.07
C ASP A 394 -20.69 12.76 26.68
N ILE A 395 -21.54 13.30 25.81
CA ILE A 395 -22.60 14.24 26.18
C ILE A 395 -23.74 13.59 26.96
N PHE A 396 -23.94 12.27 26.86
CA PHE A 396 -25.03 11.59 27.57
C PHE A 396 -24.63 11.16 28.98
N ALA A 397 -23.34 10.94 29.25
CA ALA A 397 -22.84 10.72 30.61
C ALA A 397 -22.93 11.99 31.49
N ASN A 398 -22.94 13.16 30.86
CA ASN A 398 -23.02 14.46 31.54
C ASN A 398 -24.41 15.11 31.46
N ALA A 399 -25.46 14.32 31.23
CA ALA A 399 -26.82 14.81 31.14
C ALA A 399 -27.21 15.62 32.41
N PRO A 400 -27.86 16.79 32.26
CA PRO A 400 -28.33 17.56 33.40
C PRO A 400 -29.31 16.74 34.25
N GLU A 401 -29.19 16.81 35.57
CA GLU A 401 -30.15 16.18 36.49
C GLU A 401 -31.52 16.87 36.37
N ALA A 402 -32.37 16.36 35.47
CA ALA A 402 -33.75 16.81 35.39
C ALA A 402 -34.54 16.30 36.60
N SER A 403 -35.18 17.24 37.32
CA SER A 403 -36.07 16.93 38.44
C SER A 403 -37.17 15.94 38.03
N ILE A 404 -37.59 15.06 38.95
CA ILE A 404 -38.68 14.09 38.70
C ILE A 404 -39.96 14.81 38.23
N MET A 405 -40.20 16.03 38.73
CA MET A 405 -41.37 16.83 38.37
C MET A 405 -41.30 17.38 36.94
N SER A 406 -40.12 17.79 36.44
CA SER A 406 -39.95 18.24 35.05
C SER A 406 -40.07 17.09 34.05
N LYS A 407 -39.66 15.87 34.43
CA LYS A 407 -39.87 14.63 33.66
C LYS A 407 -41.35 14.30 33.47
N ILE A 408 -42.13 14.39 34.56
CA ILE A 408 -43.57 14.09 34.54
C ILE A 408 -44.34 15.15 33.74
N LYS A 409 -43.98 16.43 33.90
CA LYS A 409 -44.62 17.55 33.20
C LYS A 409 -44.20 17.71 31.74
N GLY A 410 -43.22 16.94 31.26
CA GLY A 410 -42.71 17.06 29.89
C GLY A 410 -42.01 18.40 29.63
N GLN A 411 -41.32 18.94 30.63
CA GLN A 411 -40.59 20.22 30.56
C GLN A 411 -39.09 20.02 30.30
N GLU A 412 -38.65 18.79 30.03
CA GLU A 412 -37.28 18.53 29.62
C GLU A 412 -37.03 19.04 28.19
N ASN A 413 -35.96 19.82 28.03
CA ASN A 413 -35.55 20.38 26.74
C ASN A 413 -34.29 19.68 26.16
N SER A 414 -33.57 18.91 26.99
CA SER A 414 -32.43 18.08 26.57
C SER A 414 -32.21 16.94 27.56
N ILE A 415 -31.61 15.84 27.09
CA ILE A 415 -31.11 14.71 27.90
C ILE A 415 -29.59 14.53 27.72
N SER A 416 -28.90 15.54 27.21
CA SER A 416 -27.45 15.61 27.02
C SER A 416 -26.89 16.89 27.67
N GLY A 417 -25.60 16.87 27.98
CA GLY A 417 -24.89 18.00 28.58
C GLY A 417 -23.67 18.43 27.76
N GLY A 418 -23.88 18.88 26.52
CA GLY A 418 -22.81 19.38 25.62
C GLY A 418 -22.30 20.79 25.92
N ALA A 419 -22.78 21.43 27.00
CA ALA A 419 -22.56 22.84 27.29
C ALA A 419 -21.06 23.21 27.27
N GLY A 420 -20.66 24.06 26.32
CA GLY A 420 -19.30 24.56 26.13
C GLY A 420 -18.64 24.13 24.81
N ILE A 421 -19.00 22.96 24.27
CA ILE A 421 -18.40 22.44 23.03
C ILE A 421 -18.82 23.25 21.81
N GLY A 422 -20.12 23.59 21.69
CA GLY A 422 -20.63 24.39 20.58
C GLY A 422 -19.94 25.75 20.45
N VAL A 423 -19.69 26.44 21.58
CA VAL A 423 -18.96 27.72 21.59
C VAL A 423 -17.52 27.56 21.08
N LEU A 424 -16.87 26.46 21.45
CA LEU A 424 -15.51 26.16 21.01
C LEU A 424 -15.49 25.87 19.49
N THR A 425 -16.41 25.06 18.98
CA THR A 425 -16.52 24.73 17.56
C THR A 425 -16.90 25.94 16.70
N ASP A 426 -17.81 26.79 17.19
CA ASP A 426 -18.25 28.02 16.52
C ASP A 426 -17.14 29.07 16.44
N SER A 427 -16.20 29.05 17.38
CA SER A 427 -15.03 29.95 17.36
C SER A 427 -13.97 29.58 16.31
N THR A 428 -14.14 28.46 15.60
CA THR A 428 -13.16 27.96 14.64
C THR A 428 -13.15 28.82 13.37
N ALA A 429 -11.98 29.34 13.03
CA ALA A 429 -11.72 30.10 11.81
C ALA A 429 -10.39 29.69 11.16
N GLU A 430 -10.25 29.96 9.87
CA GLU A 430 -9.01 29.76 9.13
C GLU A 430 -7.90 30.68 9.66
N ASN A 431 -6.87 30.11 10.28
CA ASN A 431 -5.78 30.85 10.90
C ASN A 431 -4.42 30.19 10.64
N SER A 432 -3.35 30.99 10.71
CA SER A 432 -1.99 30.45 10.69
C SER A 432 -1.69 29.72 12.00
N PRO A 433 -1.05 28.54 11.96
CA PRO A 433 -0.61 27.82 13.16
C PRO A 433 0.59 28.50 13.86
N GLY A 434 1.29 29.41 13.18
CA GLY A 434 2.50 30.07 13.71
C GLY A 434 3.56 29.05 14.15
N THR A 435 4.10 29.25 15.35
CA THR A 435 5.13 28.37 15.94
C THR A 435 4.57 27.18 16.72
N ARG A 436 3.24 27.01 16.80
CA ARG A 436 2.62 25.94 17.57
C ARG A 436 2.94 24.58 16.95
N LYS A 437 3.19 23.54 17.74
CA LYS A 437 3.30 22.15 17.27
C LYS A 437 1.94 21.66 16.79
N ILE A 438 1.89 20.78 15.79
CA ILE A 438 0.62 20.32 15.20
C ILE A 438 0.57 18.80 15.24
N VAL A 439 -0.49 18.25 15.83
CA VAL A 439 -0.72 16.80 15.82
C VAL A 439 -1.38 16.40 14.51
N VAL A 440 -0.85 15.38 13.86
CA VAL A 440 -1.39 14.85 12.59
C VAL A 440 -2.70 14.10 12.85
N PRO A 441 -3.76 14.31 12.05
CA PRO A 441 -4.96 13.49 12.11
C PRO A 441 -4.65 12.06 11.66
N LEU A 442 -4.99 11.09 12.51
CA LEU A 442 -4.78 9.65 12.30
C LEU A 442 -6.10 8.92 12.11
N SER A 443 -7.19 9.60 11.78
CA SER A 443 -8.47 8.98 11.48
C SER A 443 -9.14 9.71 10.33
N THR A 444 -10.04 9.01 9.65
CA THR A 444 -10.82 9.53 8.53
C THR A 444 -12.20 9.98 8.97
N LYS A 445 -12.85 10.79 8.15
CA LYS A 445 -14.26 11.18 8.32
C LYS A 445 -15.19 9.96 8.38
N THR A 446 -14.88 8.92 7.60
CA THR A 446 -15.64 7.65 7.61
C THR A 446 -15.51 6.93 8.95
N GLU A 447 -14.29 6.84 9.49
CA GLU A 447 -14.03 6.25 10.80
C GLU A 447 -14.68 7.04 11.94
N ALA A 448 -14.59 8.37 11.87
CA ALA A 448 -15.26 9.27 12.83
C ALA A 448 -16.79 9.07 12.81
N THR A 449 -17.39 8.99 11.61
CA THR A 449 -18.83 8.72 11.46
C THR A 449 -19.22 7.39 12.10
N LYS A 450 -18.43 6.33 11.83
CA LYS A 450 -18.64 5.00 12.39
C LYS A 450 -18.56 4.98 13.92
N LEU A 451 -17.61 5.71 14.51
CA LEU A 451 -17.46 5.82 15.96
C LEU A 451 -18.72 6.40 16.61
N VAL A 452 -19.29 7.45 16.00
CA VAL A 452 -20.52 8.08 16.50
C VAL A 452 -21.71 7.13 16.36
N GLU A 453 -21.83 6.42 15.23
CA GLU A 453 -22.91 5.43 15.05
C GLU A 453 -22.85 4.34 16.14
N GLU A 454 -21.66 3.87 16.51
CA GLU A 454 -21.47 2.90 17.60
C GLU A 454 -21.80 3.49 18.98
N TYR A 455 -21.36 4.72 19.24
CA TYR A 455 -21.69 5.46 20.46
C TYR A 455 -23.21 5.62 20.62
N LEU A 456 -23.91 6.02 19.56
CA LEU A 456 -25.36 6.20 19.57
C LEU A 456 -26.09 4.88 19.79
N LYS A 457 -25.65 3.81 19.11
CA LYS A 457 -26.16 2.45 19.33
C LYS A 457 -25.98 2.00 20.78
N GLN A 458 -24.84 2.30 21.40
CA GLN A 458 -24.63 2.01 22.81
C GLN A 458 -25.56 2.85 23.69
N CYS A 459 -25.71 4.15 23.41
CA CYS A 459 -26.56 5.05 24.19
C CYS A 459 -28.05 4.72 24.11
N SER A 460 -28.55 4.22 22.97
CA SER A 460 -29.96 3.84 22.81
C SER A 460 -30.36 2.63 23.66
N THR A 461 -29.41 1.76 24.02
CA THR A 461 -29.66 0.66 24.98
C THR A 461 -29.89 1.17 26.40
N THR A 462 -29.25 2.29 26.76
CA THR A 462 -29.38 2.93 28.08
C THR A 462 -30.52 3.95 28.13
N HIS A 463 -30.86 4.55 26.98
CA HIS A 463 -31.91 5.57 26.83
C HIS A 463 -32.98 5.10 25.86
N SER A 464 -33.92 4.27 26.33
CA SER A 464 -34.99 3.66 25.52
C SER A 464 -35.94 4.65 24.82
N LYS A 465 -35.89 5.94 25.20
CA LYS A 465 -36.69 7.02 24.60
C LYS A 465 -35.96 7.79 23.49
N LEU A 466 -34.70 7.45 23.22
CA LEU A 466 -33.84 8.10 22.24
C LEU A 466 -34.18 7.60 20.84
N LYS A 467 -34.57 8.51 19.95
CA LYS A 467 -34.66 8.26 18.51
C LYS A 467 -33.46 8.91 17.83
N LEU A 468 -32.65 8.06 17.22
CA LEU A 468 -31.38 8.43 16.61
C LEU A 468 -31.58 8.91 15.19
N SER A 469 -30.89 10.00 14.83
CA SER A 469 -30.66 10.37 13.43
C SER A 469 -29.24 9.97 13.02
N LYS A 470 -28.96 10.00 11.71
CA LYS A 470 -27.63 9.71 11.20
C LYS A 470 -26.69 10.88 11.56
N PRO A 471 -25.56 10.64 12.24
CA PRO A 471 -24.64 11.72 12.60
C PRO A 471 -24.01 12.35 11.36
N TYR A 472 -23.71 13.65 11.43
CA TYR A 472 -23.05 14.38 10.37
C TYR A 472 -21.71 14.94 10.84
N VAL A 473 -20.61 14.33 10.39
CA VAL A 473 -19.27 14.89 10.60
C VAL A 473 -19.11 16.11 9.70
N LYS A 474 -19.05 17.31 10.28
CA LYS A 474 -18.97 18.59 9.56
C LYS A 474 -17.59 18.73 8.91
N ARG A 475 -16.55 18.81 9.75
CA ARG A 475 -15.18 19.15 9.34
C ARG A 475 -14.15 18.67 10.36
N LEU A 476 -12.88 18.66 9.96
CA LEU A 476 -11.73 18.55 10.87
C LEU A 476 -11.39 19.96 11.37
N ILE A 477 -11.17 20.11 12.68
CA ILE A 477 -10.75 21.37 13.32
C ILE A 477 -9.55 21.13 14.22
N TYR A 478 -8.80 22.18 14.51
CA TYR A 478 -7.64 22.14 15.41
C TYR A 478 -7.91 22.98 16.65
N ILE A 479 -7.79 22.36 17.82
CA ILE A 479 -8.02 23.02 19.09
C ILE A 479 -6.68 23.29 19.78
N PRO A 480 -6.38 24.55 20.17
CA PRO A 480 -5.21 24.88 20.97
C PRO A 480 -5.21 24.17 22.32
N CYS A 481 -4.11 23.48 22.62
CA CYS A 481 -3.91 22.66 23.81
C CYS A 481 -2.50 22.90 24.38
N ASP A 482 -2.32 22.53 25.64
CA ASP A 482 -1.00 22.47 26.28
C ASP A 482 -0.46 21.03 26.30
N SER A 483 0.85 20.90 26.56
CA SER A 483 1.49 19.61 26.80
C SER A 483 2.22 19.65 28.14
N LYS A 484 1.89 18.72 29.04
CA LYS A 484 2.51 18.62 30.37
C LYS A 484 2.83 17.17 30.67
N GLY A 485 4.10 16.89 30.97
CA GLY A 485 4.56 15.53 31.32
C GLY A 485 4.31 14.49 30.23
N GLY A 486 4.41 14.87 28.95
CA GLY A 486 4.18 13.97 27.81
C GLY A 486 2.71 13.65 27.54
N LYS A 487 1.77 14.40 28.14
CA LYS A 487 0.32 14.28 27.90
C LYS A 487 -0.26 15.58 27.39
N VAL A 488 -1.29 15.45 26.57
CA VAL A 488 -2.06 16.60 26.07
C VAL A 488 -3.05 17.06 27.13
N VAL A 489 -3.09 18.36 27.35
CA VAL A 489 -4.02 19.02 28.28
C VAL A 489 -4.99 19.84 27.44
N LEU A 490 -6.26 19.41 27.43
CA LEU A 490 -7.34 20.10 26.73
C LEU A 490 -7.74 21.39 27.44
N PRO A 491 -8.30 22.37 26.70
CA PRO A 491 -8.72 23.64 27.27
C PRO A 491 -9.96 23.44 28.17
N LYS A 492 -10.22 24.41 29.07
CA LYS A 492 -11.21 24.27 30.16
C LYS A 492 -12.65 24.12 29.67
N GLU A 493 -12.91 24.55 28.44
CA GLU A 493 -14.16 24.46 27.70
C GLU A 493 -14.63 23.01 27.55
N PHE A 494 -13.71 22.03 27.54
CA PHE A 494 -14.07 20.61 27.60
C PHE A 494 -14.64 20.21 28.97
N SER A 495 -14.20 20.81 30.08
CA SER A 495 -14.68 20.50 31.44
C SER A 495 -14.84 18.99 31.70
N ARG A 496 -16.07 18.49 31.90
CA ARG A 496 -16.39 17.07 32.13
C ARG A 496 -16.55 16.23 30.85
N LEU A 497 -16.44 16.87 29.68
CA LEU A 497 -16.60 16.26 28.36
C LEU A 497 -15.26 15.88 27.72
N THR A 498 -14.13 16.00 28.43
CA THR A 498 -12.82 15.56 27.91
C THR A 498 -12.88 14.10 27.45
N PRO A 499 -12.62 13.81 26.15
CA PRO A 499 -12.54 12.44 25.67
C PRO A 499 -11.42 11.70 26.39
N GLU A 500 -11.75 10.56 27.02
CA GLU A 500 -10.81 9.81 27.86
C GLU A 500 -9.54 9.43 27.10
N VAL A 501 -9.68 9.11 25.80
CA VAL A 501 -8.56 8.73 24.93
C VAL A 501 -7.43 9.76 24.87
N VAL A 502 -7.73 11.06 24.97
CA VAL A 502 -6.70 12.11 24.93
C VAL A 502 -5.77 12.04 26.15
N ASN A 503 -6.29 11.62 27.31
CA ASN A 503 -5.52 11.47 28.54
C ASN A 503 -4.73 10.16 28.60
N LEU A 504 -5.17 9.15 27.84
CA LEU A 504 -4.57 7.83 27.74
C LEU A 504 -3.41 7.80 26.75
N LEU A 505 -3.49 8.58 25.67
CA LEU A 505 -2.44 8.66 24.66
C LEU A 505 -1.31 9.58 25.12
N GLY A 506 -0.11 9.01 25.25
CA GLY A 506 1.12 9.79 25.38
C GLY A 506 1.49 10.47 24.08
N THR A 507 2.25 11.56 24.15
CA THR A 507 2.75 12.27 22.96
C THR A 507 3.68 11.41 22.08
N ASP A 508 4.21 10.30 22.62
CA ASP A 508 4.99 9.29 21.91
C ASP A 508 4.15 8.39 20.99
N LYS A 509 2.83 8.33 21.19
CA LYS A 509 1.88 7.51 20.42
C LYS A 509 1.20 8.27 19.28
N ILE A 510 1.47 9.56 19.15
CA ILE A 510 0.89 10.43 18.13
C ILE A 510 2.00 11.07 17.32
N VAL A 511 1.70 11.42 16.06
CA VAL A 511 2.66 12.09 15.18
C VAL A 511 2.49 13.61 15.34
N ILE A 512 3.58 14.30 15.66
CA ILE A 512 3.61 15.75 15.90
C ILE A 512 4.62 16.39 14.95
N ILE A 513 4.23 17.49 14.30
CA ILE A 513 5.06 18.27 13.38
C ILE A 513 5.31 19.67 13.93
#